data_AF-A0A846SM05-F1
#
_entry.id   AF-A0A846SM05-F1
#
_cell.length_a   1.000
_cell.length_b   1.000
_cell.length_c   1.000
_cell.angle_alpha   90.00
_cell.angle_beta   90.00
_cell.angle_gamma   90.00
#
_symmetry.space_group_name_H-M   'P 1'
#
loop_
_entity.id
_entity.type
_entity.pdbx_description
1 polymer ?
#
loop_
_entity_poly.entity_id
_entity_poly.type
_entity_poly.pdbx_seq_one_letter_code
_entity_poly.pdbx_strand_id
1 'polypeptide(L)'
;MLEPEELRSLQARAYGRDSALTEAEAERLRELEERRVAPVAESGSAERVVAGPPVEDPESAAKSAGADDAADEIDAAGVPAGEPSADVEDGASSASSSWRSALSALRPRWRPVALAAVVVLAIGVGIGWLAFGRSGAAAVELTADQQGWQNDLVATGVYDPGSIHALGVEEDVVIWTATKGGQERTCLILGTGEATVPTCERTEMIAATGMYGSISVKGKGDLQREVSAQMLFTASGEPAVAVSAYDYDTSESGITYANEAESEAAARLSENGFEAGSLWVVGYDGDVPIWTAVQTESQNQCLIYDGSTDEAPVACADPQTMQEQASGLVLNVVDTETGGVTHLELMSNRGPGYLTITREGDASGAVGD
;
A
#
# COMPACT_ATOMS: atom_id res chain seq x y z
N MET A 1 26.17 37.78 -19.83
CA MET A 1 24.80 37.58 -19.28
C MET A 1 23.88 36.85 -20.26
N LEU A 2 24.40 35.93 -21.09
CA LEU A 2 23.63 35.13 -22.07
C LEU A 2 23.76 33.61 -21.84
N GLU A 3 24.88 33.17 -21.27
CA GLU A 3 25.18 31.74 -21.04
C GLU A 3 24.13 30.95 -20.20
N PRO A 4 23.49 31.49 -19.13
CA PRO A 4 22.49 30.73 -18.39
C PRO A 4 21.13 30.63 -19.12
N GLU A 5 20.93 31.36 -20.21
CA GLU A 5 19.78 31.21 -21.11
C GLU A 5 20.09 30.21 -22.23
N GLU A 6 21.32 30.27 -22.77
CA GLU A 6 21.86 29.28 -23.71
C GLU A 6 21.79 27.86 -23.13
N LEU A 7 22.32 27.64 -21.91
CA LEU A 7 22.26 26.33 -21.24
C LEU A 7 20.83 25.82 -21.04
N ARG A 8 19.89 26.66 -20.58
CA ARG A 8 18.48 26.26 -20.41
C ARG A 8 17.82 25.89 -21.74
N SER A 9 18.12 26.61 -22.81
CA SER A 9 17.63 26.31 -24.17
C SER A 9 18.20 24.97 -24.69
N LEU A 10 19.50 24.72 -24.48
CA LEU A 10 20.13 23.46 -24.87
C LEU A 10 19.58 22.27 -24.07
N GLN A 11 19.45 22.37 -22.74
CA GLN A 11 18.88 21.33 -21.89
C GLN A 11 17.42 21.02 -22.24
N ALA A 12 16.59 22.04 -22.50
CA ALA A 12 15.20 21.85 -22.90
C ALA A 12 15.04 21.09 -24.24
N ARG A 13 16.03 21.18 -25.14
CA ARG A 13 16.06 20.42 -26.40
C ARG A 13 16.76 19.06 -26.27
N ALA A 14 17.72 18.92 -25.36
CA ALA A 14 18.39 17.65 -25.06
C ALA A 14 17.41 16.63 -24.45
N TYR A 15 16.67 17.07 -23.43
CA TYR A 15 15.76 16.23 -22.64
C TYR A 15 14.27 16.42 -23.02
N GLY A 16 14.01 17.17 -24.10
CA GLY A 16 12.67 17.36 -24.65
C GLY A 16 12.19 16.16 -25.46
N ARG A 17 10.86 16.07 -25.64
CA ARG A 17 10.16 14.93 -26.27
C ARG A 17 10.67 14.54 -27.66
N ASP A 18 11.19 15.50 -28.42
CA ASP A 18 11.67 15.32 -29.80
C ASP A 18 13.21 15.25 -29.91
N SER A 19 13.93 15.27 -28.77
CA SER A 19 15.38 15.14 -28.56
C SER A 19 16.27 15.35 -29.80
N ALA A 20 16.32 16.59 -30.30
CA ALA A 20 17.02 16.96 -31.52
C ALA A 20 18.10 18.01 -31.24
N LEU A 21 19.30 17.55 -30.87
CA LEU A 21 20.53 18.34 -30.88
C LEU A 21 21.40 17.92 -32.07
N THR A 22 22.01 18.89 -32.74
CA THR A 22 23.16 18.62 -33.61
C THR A 22 24.41 18.34 -32.77
N GLU A 23 25.39 17.66 -33.36
CA GLU A 23 26.65 17.28 -32.69
C GLU A 23 27.39 18.50 -32.07
N ALA A 24 27.38 19.64 -32.78
CA ALA A 24 27.95 20.90 -32.28
C ALA A 24 27.17 21.49 -31.08
N GLU A 25 25.86 21.28 -30.99
CA GLU A 25 25.03 21.75 -29.88
C GLU A 25 25.14 20.84 -28.65
N ALA A 26 25.34 19.53 -28.86
CA ALA A 26 25.65 18.58 -27.80
C ALA A 26 27.04 18.84 -27.19
N GLU A 27 28.04 19.15 -28.02
CA GLU A 27 29.36 19.60 -27.56
C GLU A 27 29.27 20.92 -26.76
N ARG A 28 28.51 21.89 -27.25
CA ARG A 28 28.29 23.18 -26.57
C ARG A 28 27.56 23.02 -25.23
N LEU A 29 26.61 22.09 -25.13
CA LEU A 29 25.95 21.76 -23.86
C LEU A 29 26.94 21.21 -22.85
N ARG A 30 27.78 20.23 -23.25
CA ARG A 30 28.82 19.63 -22.41
C ARG A 30 29.78 20.68 -21.85
N GLU A 31 30.25 21.59 -22.70
CA GLU A 31 31.15 22.69 -22.35
C GLU A 31 30.54 23.71 -21.35
N LEU A 32 29.22 23.90 -21.39
CA LEU A 32 28.49 24.77 -20.46
C LEU A 32 28.19 24.06 -19.12
N GLU A 33 27.96 22.74 -19.14
CA GLU A 33 27.74 21.94 -17.94
C GLU A 33 29.03 21.70 -17.16
N GLU A 34 30.15 21.37 -17.83
CA GLU A 34 31.48 21.27 -17.21
C GLU A 34 31.90 22.58 -16.52
N ARG A 35 31.64 23.73 -17.14
CA ARG A 35 31.89 25.06 -16.55
C ARG A 35 31.00 25.39 -15.35
N ARG A 36 29.87 24.70 -15.16
CA ARG A 36 29.03 24.81 -13.96
C ARG A 36 29.50 23.90 -12.83
N VAL A 37 30.13 22.77 -13.15
CA VAL A 37 30.60 21.76 -12.18
C VAL A 37 32.01 22.07 -11.65
N ALA A 38 32.81 22.87 -12.36
CA ALA A 38 34.09 23.36 -11.87
C ALA A 38 33.92 24.23 -10.59
N PRO A 39 34.54 23.86 -9.45
CA PRO A 39 34.34 24.57 -8.19
C PRO A 39 34.97 25.96 -8.22
N VAL A 40 34.19 26.98 -7.86
CA VAL A 40 34.68 28.35 -7.65
C VAL A 40 35.47 28.39 -6.35
N ALA A 41 36.80 28.39 -6.46
CA ALA A 41 37.69 28.71 -5.35
C ALA A 41 37.55 30.20 -4.99
N GLU A 42 37.11 30.44 -3.77
CA GLU A 42 37.15 31.67 -2.95
C GLU A 42 37.33 33.05 -3.60
N SER A 43 36.37 33.95 -3.36
CA SER A 43 36.67 35.32 -2.89
C SER A 43 35.45 36.06 -2.30
N GLY A 44 35.46 36.22 -0.98
CA GLY A 44 35.27 37.53 -0.32
C GLY A 44 33.88 38.18 -0.28
N SER A 45 33.27 38.14 0.92
CA SER A 45 32.59 39.25 1.61
C SER A 45 31.50 40.09 0.90
N ALA A 46 30.26 40.00 1.39
CA ALA A 46 29.68 41.13 2.16
C ALA A 46 28.29 40.80 2.77
N GLU A 47 28.24 40.94 4.09
CA GLU A 47 27.08 41.15 4.95
C GLU A 47 25.97 42.06 4.37
N ARG A 48 24.69 41.64 4.52
CA ARG A 48 23.56 42.59 4.64
C ARG A 48 22.41 42.02 5.47
N VAL A 49 22.34 42.51 6.70
CA VAL A 49 21.15 42.45 7.57
C VAL A 49 20.00 43.29 6.98
N VAL A 50 18.76 42.79 7.06
CA VAL A 50 17.53 43.60 6.98
C VAL A 50 16.53 43.05 8.01
N ALA A 51 15.83 43.92 8.74
CA ALA A 51 15.00 43.57 9.88
C ALA A 51 13.58 44.17 9.84
N GLY A 52 12.58 43.35 10.23
CA GLY A 52 11.23 43.76 10.68
C GLY A 52 10.26 44.34 9.62
N PRO A 53 8.98 44.62 9.99
CA PRO A 53 8.30 44.53 11.31
C PRO A 53 7.00 43.64 11.28
N PRO A 54 6.13 43.59 12.33
CA PRO A 54 5.30 42.40 12.64
C PRO A 54 3.76 42.59 12.79
N VAL A 55 3.09 41.53 13.29
CA VAL A 55 1.76 41.43 13.95
C VAL A 55 0.50 41.42 13.05
N GLU A 56 -0.38 40.41 13.20
CA GLU A 56 -1.76 40.52 13.73
C GLU A 56 -2.56 39.19 13.65
N ASP A 57 -2.92 38.64 14.82
CA ASP A 57 -4.04 37.72 15.00
C ASP A 57 -5.37 38.48 14.89
N PRO A 58 -6.46 37.80 14.50
CA PRO A 58 -7.66 37.94 15.32
C PRO A 58 -8.40 36.62 15.57
N GLU A 59 -8.50 36.24 16.84
CA GLU A 59 -9.58 35.39 17.33
C GLU A 59 -10.90 36.19 17.42
N SER A 60 -12.03 35.51 17.20
CA SER A 60 -13.30 35.65 17.95
C SER A 60 -14.60 35.88 17.14
N ALA A 61 -15.47 34.88 17.26
CA ALA A 61 -16.92 34.94 17.44
C ALA A 61 -17.84 35.75 16.48
N ALA A 62 -18.76 35.00 15.83
CA ALA A 62 -20.13 35.45 15.60
C ALA A 62 -21.13 34.29 15.81
N LYS A 63 -22.12 34.49 16.68
CA LYS A 63 -23.13 33.49 17.06
C LYS A 63 -24.52 34.13 17.01
N SER A 64 -25.36 33.77 16.04
CA SER A 64 -26.82 33.99 15.98
C SER A 64 -27.36 33.09 14.85
N ALA A 65 -28.29 32.15 15.00
CA ALA A 65 -29.56 32.04 15.75
C ALA A 65 -30.77 32.64 15.00
N GLY A 66 -31.82 31.80 14.82
CA GLY A 66 -33.11 32.10 14.18
C GLY A 66 -33.20 31.61 12.71
N ALA A 67 -34.04 30.68 12.23
CA ALA A 67 -35.12 29.77 12.69
C ALA A 67 -36.32 29.87 11.72
N ASP A 68 -37.24 28.89 11.81
CA ASP A 68 -38.60 28.82 11.21
C ASP A 68 -38.71 28.43 9.70
N ASP A 69 -39.60 27.51 9.28
CA ASP A 69 -40.43 26.50 9.98
C ASP A 69 -41.06 25.47 8.97
N ALA A 70 -41.69 24.41 9.49
CA ALA A 70 -42.72 23.51 8.90
C ALA A 70 -42.31 22.59 7.72
N ALA A 71 -42.79 21.34 7.54
CA ALA A 71 -43.81 20.48 8.18
C ALA A 71 -43.65 19.02 7.64
N ASP A 72 -44.17 17.90 8.21
CA ASP A 72 -44.78 17.57 9.51
C ASP A 72 -44.76 16.01 9.74
N GLU A 73 -44.67 15.58 11.02
CA GLU A 73 -45.44 14.53 11.77
C GLU A 73 -46.07 13.26 11.10
N ILE A 74 -46.27 12.06 11.74
CA ILE A 74 -46.02 11.50 13.10
C ILE A 74 -46.20 9.93 13.09
N ASP A 75 -45.71 9.28 14.15
CA ASP A 75 -45.95 7.92 14.74
C ASP A 75 -47.28 7.15 14.47
N ALA A 76 -47.50 5.89 14.88
CA ALA A 76 -46.65 4.71 15.20
C ALA A 76 -47.55 3.48 15.53
N ALA A 77 -46.92 2.31 15.69
CA ALA A 77 -47.24 1.20 16.61
C ALA A 77 -48.70 0.71 16.83
N GLY A 78 -48.93 -0.60 16.68
CA GLY A 78 -50.05 -1.29 17.35
C GLY A 78 -50.46 -2.63 16.75
N VAL A 79 -50.02 -3.74 17.36
CA VAL A 79 -50.53 -5.10 17.11
C VAL A 79 -51.23 -5.58 18.40
N PRO A 80 -52.46 -6.10 18.34
CA PRO A 80 -52.65 -7.50 18.75
C PRO A 80 -53.71 -8.28 17.92
N ALA A 81 -53.75 -9.59 18.18
CA ALA A 81 -54.47 -10.61 17.39
C ALA A 81 -55.97 -10.77 17.74
N GLY A 82 -56.70 -11.50 16.87
CA GLY A 82 -58.03 -12.03 17.16
C GLY A 82 -58.64 -12.85 16.01
N GLU A 83 -58.63 -14.18 16.13
CA GLU A 83 -59.60 -15.08 15.47
C GLU A 83 -60.82 -15.27 16.40
N PRO A 84 -62.04 -15.52 15.87
CA PRO A 84 -62.49 -16.92 15.79
C PRO A 84 -63.41 -17.26 14.58
N SER A 85 -63.66 -18.57 14.43
CA SER A 85 -64.37 -19.26 13.33
C SER A 85 -65.91 -19.27 13.41
N ALA A 86 -66.58 -19.43 12.25
CA ALA A 86 -67.75 -20.29 11.95
C ALA A 86 -68.16 -20.05 10.46
N ASP A 87 -68.33 -21.03 9.56
CA ASP A 87 -69.33 -22.14 9.49
C ASP A 87 -70.79 -21.61 9.44
N VAL A 88 -71.74 -22.02 8.56
CA VAL A 88 -71.92 -23.04 7.49
C VAL A 88 -73.15 -22.53 6.65
N GLU A 89 -73.33 -22.71 5.32
CA GLU A 89 -73.96 -23.81 4.54
C GLU A 89 -74.21 -23.21 3.12
N ASP A 90 -73.69 -23.68 1.97
CA ASP A 90 -74.00 -24.87 1.14
C ASP A 90 -74.79 -24.53 -0.15
N GLY A 91 -74.47 -25.15 -1.30
CA GLY A 91 -75.01 -24.71 -2.61
C GLY A 91 -74.29 -25.24 -3.88
N ALA A 92 -74.27 -26.56 -4.06
CA ALA A 92 -73.55 -27.30 -5.12
C ALA A 92 -73.80 -26.89 -6.59
N SER A 93 -72.76 -26.91 -7.45
CA SER A 93 -72.62 -27.86 -8.60
C SER A 93 -71.68 -27.41 -9.75
N SER A 94 -70.96 -28.40 -10.33
CA SER A 94 -70.41 -28.47 -11.70
C SER A 94 -69.34 -27.48 -12.19
N ALA A 95 -68.08 -27.95 -12.31
CA ALA A 95 -67.24 -27.81 -13.52
C ALA A 95 -65.90 -28.62 -13.51
N SER A 96 -65.85 -29.82 -12.92
CA SER A 96 -64.62 -30.64 -12.84
C SER A 96 -64.35 -31.48 -14.12
N SER A 97 -64.10 -30.85 -15.27
CA SER A 97 -63.78 -31.61 -16.51
C SER A 97 -62.95 -30.93 -17.62
N SER A 98 -62.59 -29.64 -17.54
CA SER A 98 -61.98 -28.95 -18.70
C SER A 98 -60.45 -29.06 -18.86
N TRP A 99 -59.69 -29.37 -17.79
CA TRP A 99 -58.23 -29.18 -17.80
C TRP A 99 -57.44 -30.32 -18.48
N ARG A 100 -57.98 -31.55 -18.51
CA ARG A 100 -57.28 -32.71 -19.08
C ARG A 100 -57.33 -32.76 -20.62
N SER A 101 -58.22 -32.00 -21.25
CA SER A 101 -58.38 -31.96 -22.71
C SER A 101 -57.48 -30.92 -23.41
N ALA A 102 -56.93 -29.94 -22.67
CA ALA A 102 -56.03 -28.94 -23.24
C ALA A 102 -54.62 -29.48 -23.53
N LEU A 103 -54.18 -30.52 -22.81
CA LEU A 103 -52.80 -31.04 -22.85
C LEU A 103 -52.54 -32.08 -23.96
N SER A 104 -53.57 -32.57 -24.65
CA SER A 104 -53.42 -33.52 -25.77
C SER A 104 -53.17 -32.82 -27.12
N ALA A 105 -53.70 -31.61 -27.31
CA ALA A 105 -53.67 -30.89 -28.58
C ALA A 105 -52.33 -30.19 -28.90
N LEU A 106 -51.45 -29.98 -27.92
CA LEU A 106 -50.17 -29.27 -28.12
C LEU A 106 -48.97 -30.18 -28.46
N ARG A 107 -49.11 -31.51 -28.36
CA ARG A 107 -48.00 -32.46 -28.58
C ARG A 107 -47.20 -32.30 -29.91
N PRO A 108 -47.77 -31.89 -31.06
CA PRO A 108 -46.97 -31.71 -32.28
C PRO A 108 -46.28 -30.34 -32.39
N ARG A 109 -46.60 -29.35 -31.55
CA ARG A 109 -46.12 -27.95 -31.70
C ARG A 109 -45.03 -27.53 -30.71
N TRP A 110 -44.65 -28.36 -29.75
CA TRP A 110 -43.58 -28.03 -28.80
C TRP A 110 -42.16 -28.16 -29.36
N ARG A 111 -41.95 -29.02 -30.38
CA ARG A 111 -40.64 -29.20 -31.03
C ARG A 111 -40.02 -27.91 -31.59
N PRO A 112 -40.73 -27.06 -32.37
CA PRO A 112 -40.16 -25.80 -32.84
C PRO A 112 -39.93 -24.78 -31.70
N VAL A 113 -40.76 -24.77 -30.65
CA VAL A 113 -40.60 -23.86 -29.50
C VAL A 113 -39.38 -24.25 -28.67
N ALA A 114 -39.19 -25.54 -28.40
CA ALA A 114 -37.99 -26.05 -27.73
C ALA A 114 -36.72 -25.77 -28.56
N LEU A 115 -36.77 -25.94 -29.88
CA LEU A 115 -35.63 -25.68 -30.76
C LEU A 115 -35.30 -24.17 -30.82
N ALA A 116 -36.31 -23.29 -30.84
CA ALA A 116 -36.11 -21.85 -30.73
C ALA A 116 -35.49 -21.46 -29.36
N ALA A 117 -35.95 -22.04 -28.26
CA ALA A 117 -35.37 -21.82 -26.93
C ALA A 117 -33.91 -22.27 -26.83
N VAL A 118 -33.56 -23.43 -27.42
CA VAL A 118 -32.17 -23.91 -27.52
C VAL A 118 -31.30 -22.98 -28.36
N VAL A 119 -31.82 -22.44 -29.48
CA VAL A 119 -31.10 -21.47 -30.31
C VAL A 119 -30.88 -20.14 -29.56
N VAL A 120 -31.89 -19.63 -28.85
CA VAL A 120 -31.74 -18.40 -28.04
C VAL A 120 -30.76 -18.62 -26.88
N LEU A 121 -30.78 -19.80 -26.22
CA LEU A 121 -29.78 -20.16 -25.22
C LEU A 121 -28.38 -20.27 -25.81
N ALA A 122 -28.21 -20.91 -26.97
CA ALA A 122 -26.91 -21.02 -27.63
C ALA A 122 -26.36 -19.64 -28.07
N ILE A 123 -27.23 -18.74 -28.51
CA ILE A 123 -26.86 -17.35 -28.84
C ILE A 123 -26.52 -16.58 -27.55
N GLY A 124 -27.31 -16.71 -26.48
CA GLY A 124 -27.06 -16.05 -25.20
C GLY A 124 -25.74 -16.51 -24.56
N VAL A 125 -25.47 -17.83 -24.59
CA VAL A 125 -24.19 -18.41 -24.14
C VAL A 125 -23.06 -17.96 -25.05
N GLY A 126 -23.22 -17.97 -26.37
CA GLY A 126 -22.19 -17.53 -27.31
C GLY A 126 -21.82 -16.05 -27.18
N ILE A 127 -22.82 -15.17 -27.01
CA ILE A 127 -22.60 -13.73 -26.79
C ILE A 127 -22.01 -13.49 -25.40
N GLY A 128 -22.53 -14.14 -24.36
CA GLY A 128 -21.99 -14.04 -23.00
C GLY A 128 -20.53 -14.50 -22.92
N TRP A 129 -20.19 -15.60 -23.59
CA TRP A 129 -18.82 -16.12 -23.63
C TRP A 129 -17.87 -15.23 -24.44
N LEU A 130 -18.35 -14.55 -25.49
CA LEU A 130 -17.55 -13.57 -26.23
C LEU A 130 -17.38 -12.23 -25.49
N ALA A 131 -18.32 -11.86 -24.62
CA ALA A 131 -18.29 -10.61 -23.84
C ALA A 131 -17.56 -10.74 -22.49
N PHE A 132 -17.63 -11.90 -21.83
CA PHE A 132 -17.09 -12.13 -20.48
C PHE A 132 -16.09 -13.31 -20.40
N GLY A 133 -16.06 -14.20 -21.38
CA GLY A 133 -15.13 -15.34 -21.43
C GLY A 133 -13.75 -15.01 -21.99
N ARG A 134 -13.43 -13.73 -22.17
CA ARG A 134 -12.13 -13.20 -22.60
C ARG A 134 -11.54 -12.29 -21.53
N SER A 135 -11.27 -12.83 -20.35
CA SER A 135 -10.12 -12.34 -19.58
C SER A 135 -8.87 -12.52 -20.46
N GLY A 136 -8.14 -11.43 -20.68
CA GLY A 136 -7.10 -11.35 -21.71
C GLY A 136 -5.80 -12.05 -21.35
N ALA A 137 -5.58 -12.32 -20.06
CA ALA A 137 -4.45 -13.08 -19.56
C ALA A 137 -4.60 -14.57 -19.89
N ALA A 138 -3.53 -15.17 -20.43
CA ALA A 138 -3.45 -16.63 -20.50
C ALA A 138 -3.52 -17.21 -19.09
N ALA A 139 -4.38 -18.21 -18.87
CA ALA A 139 -4.51 -18.84 -17.56
C ALA A 139 -3.17 -19.47 -17.16
N VAL A 140 -2.68 -19.14 -15.97
CA VAL A 140 -1.45 -19.71 -15.41
C VAL A 140 -1.66 -21.21 -15.18
N GLU A 141 -0.79 -22.04 -15.76
CA GLU A 141 -0.84 -23.49 -15.58
C GLU A 141 -0.31 -23.86 -14.19
N LEU A 142 -1.22 -24.03 -13.23
CA LEU A 142 -0.91 -24.49 -11.87
C LEU A 142 -0.74 -26.01 -11.80
N THR A 143 0.21 -26.48 -11.00
CA THR A 143 0.35 -27.91 -10.65
C THR A 143 -0.84 -28.41 -9.81
N ALA A 144 -0.98 -29.73 -9.64
CA ALA A 144 -2.06 -30.30 -8.83
C ALA A 144 -2.03 -29.80 -7.37
N ASP A 145 -0.83 -29.66 -6.79
CA ASP A 145 -0.66 -29.19 -5.41
C ASP A 145 -0.99 -27.69 -5.30
N GLN A 146 -0.54 -26.87 -6.27
CA GLN A 146 -0.87 -25.44 -6.35
C GLN A 146 -2.38 -25.18 -6.57
N GLN A 147 -3.06 -26.05 -7.32
CA GLN A 147 -4.52 -26.04 -7.42
C GLN A 147 -5.17 -26.39 -6.07
N GLY A 148 -4.58 -27.30 -5.30
CA GLY A 148 -4.93 -27.55 -3.89
C GLY A 148 -4.86 -26.28 -3.06
N TRP A 149 -3.72 -25.59 -3.06
CA TRP A 149 -3.53 -24.34 -2.31
C TRP A 149 -4.53 -23.25 -2.72
N GLN A 150 -4.83 -23.12 -4.01
CA GLN A 150 -5.86 -22.18 -4.48
C GLN A 150 -7.27 -22.58 -4.01
N ASN A 151 -7.58 -23.87 -3.96
CA ASN A 151 -8.86 -24.35 -3.41
C ASN A 151 -8.97 -24.09 -1.90
N ASP A 152 -7.86 -24.21 -1.16
CA ASP A 152 -7.80 -23.87 0.27
C ASP A 152 -8.02 -22.37 0.49
N LEU A 153 -7.42 -21.50 -0.34
CA LEU A 153 -7.69 -20.05 -0.36
C LEU A 153 -9.18 -19.75 -0.60
N VAL A 154 -9.82 -20.42 -1.56
CA VAL A 154 -11.26 -20.31 -1.81
C VAL A 154 -12.08 -20.79 -0.61
N ALA A 155 -11.67 -21.91 0.02
CA ALA A 155 -12.36 -22.51 1.15
C ALA A 155 -12.33 -21.63 2.42
N THR A 156 -11.39 -20.69 2.53
CA THR A 156 -11.40 -19.69 3.63
C THR A 156 -12.67 -18.84 3.67
N GLY A 157 -13.31 -18.60 2.52
CA GLY A 157 -14.45 -17.69 2.39
C GLY A 157 -14.14 -16.21 2.66
N VAL A 158 -12.86 -15.82 2.76
CA VAL A 158 -12.41 -14.46 3.10
C VAL A 158 -12.40 -13.51 1.88
N TYR A 159 -12.46 -14.07 0.66
CA TYR A 159 -12.42 -13.34 -0.61
C TYR A 159 -13.76 -13.41 -1.33
N ASP A 160 -14.03 -12.43 -2.20
CA ASP A 160 -15.26 -12.40 -3.00
C ASP A 160 -15.36 -13.67 -3.88
N PRO A 161 -16.52 -14.35 -3.94
CA PRO A 161 -16.65 -15.62 -4.65
C PRO A 161 -16.21 -15.55 -6.12
N GLY A 162 -15.25 -16.39 -6.49
CA GLY A 162 -14.72 -16.47 -7.86
C GLY A 162 -13.70 -15.39 -8.25
N SER A 163 -13.28 -14.53 -7.32
CA SER A 163 -12.27 -13.48 -7.58
C SER A 163 -10.81 -13.98 -7.56
N ILE A 164 -10.56 -15.18 -7.02
CA ILE A 164 -9.19 -15.72 -6.85
C ILE A 164 -8.66 -16.22 -8.18
N HIS A 165 -7.59 -15.61 -8.67
CA HIS A 165 -6.93 -15.95 -9.94
C HIS A 165 -5.42 -15.93 -9.79
N ALA A 166 -4.72 -16.97 -10.25
CA ALA A 166 -3.26 -16.95 -10.35
C ALA A 166 -2.81 -16.02 -11.49
N LEU A 167 -1.83 -15.16 -11.20
CA LEU A 167 -1.19 -14.23 -12.14
C LEU A 167 0.22 -14.67 -12.54
N GLY A 168 0.88 -15.50 -11.73
CA GLY A 168 2.17 -16.12 -12.07
C GLY A 168 2.58 -17.20 -11.08
N VAL A 169 3.66 -17.91 -11.42
CA VAL A 169 4.41 -18.80 -10.54
C VAL A 169 5.90 -18.49 -10.74
N GLU A 170 6.63 -18.29 -9.65
CA GLU A 170 8.07 -18.02 -9.66
C GLU A 170 8.72 -18.85 -8.55
N GLU A 171 9.66 -19.74 -8.89
CA GLU A 171 10.44 -20.55 -7.92
C GLU A 171 9.55 -21.21 -6.83
N ASP A 172 8.50 -21.92 -7.27
CA ASP A 172 7.43 -22.58 -6.47
C ASP A 172 6.52 -21.67 -5.63
N VAL A 173 6.74 -20.35 -5.61
CA VAL A 173 5.76 -19.37 -5.10
C VAL A 173 4.69 -19.13 -6.16
N VAL A 174 3.42 -19.28 -5.80
CA VAL A 174 2.29 -18.84 -6.64
C VAL A 174 1.88 -17.43 -6.24
N ILE A 175 1.64 -16.59 -7.24
CA ILE A 175 1.16 -15.22 -7.07
C ILE A 175 -0.30 -15.18 -7.53
N TRP A 176 -1.22 -14.94 -6.59
CA TRP A 176 -2.65 -14.76 -6.87
C TRP A 176 -3.08 -13.30 -6.70
N THR A 177 -4.13 -12.92 -7.44
CA THR A 177 -4.99 -11.79 -7.12
C THR A 177 -6.32 -12.30 -6.57
N ALA A 178 -6.96 -11.51 -5.70
CA ALA A 178 -8.33 -11.72 -5.24
C ALA A 178 -8.98 -10.37 -4.90
N THR A 179 -10.31 -10.33 -4.73
CA THR A 179 -11.00 -9.13 -4.22
C THR A 179 -11.71 -9.40 -2.89
N LYS A 180 -12.01 -8.33 -2.16
CA LYS A 180 -12.80 -8.36 -0.91
C LYS A 180 -13.80 -7.21 -0.87
N GLY A 181 -14.93 -7.47 -0.22
CA GLY A 181 -15.95 -6.44 0.05
C GLY A 181 -16.74 -6.04 -1.19
N GLY A 182 -16.88 -6.94 -2.17
CA GLY A 182 -17.51 -6.60 -3.45
C GLY A 182 -16.63 -5.69 -4.30
N GLN A 183 -15.35 -6.06 -4.46
CA GLN A 183 -14.34 -5.35 -5.28
C GLN A 183 -13.85 -3.99 -4.74
N GLU A 184 -14.28 -3.56 -3.55
CA GLU A 184 -13.74 -2.34 -2.90
C GLU A 184 -12.22 -2.48 -2.64
N ARG A 185 -11.77 -3.68 -2.25
CA ARG A 185 -10.36 -4.00 -2.05
C ARG A 185 -9.90 -5.08 -3.02
N THR A 186 -8.70 -4.92 -3.54
CA THR A 186 -7.97 -5.97 -4.28
C THR A 186 -6.79 -6.42 -3.43
N CYS A 187 -6.46 -7.70 -3.48
CA CYS A 187 -5.40 -8.32 -2.71
C CYS A 187 -4.42 -9.03 -3.64
N LEU A 188 -3.13 -8.76 -3.44
CA LEU A 188 -2.02 -9.56 -3.95
C LEU A 188 -1.67 -10.61 -2.89
N ILE A 189 -1.54 -11.87 -3.30
CA ILE A 189 -1.32 -13.00 -2.39
C ILE A 189 -0.15 -13.81 -2.91
N LEU A 190 0.91 -13.97 -2.11
CA LEU A 190 2.04 -14.84 -2.44
C LEU A 190 2.00 -16.06 -1.51
N GLY A 191 2.27 -17.26 -2.03
CA GLY A 191 2.31 -18.46 -1.18
C GLY A 191 2.94 -19.71 -1.78
N THR A 192 3.37 -20.60 -0.89
CA THR A 192 4.13 -21.84 -1.17
C THR A 192 3.40 -23.11 -0.69
N GLY A 193 2.13 -22.98 -0.29
CA GLY A 193 1.38 -24.03 0.40
C GLY A 193 1.72 -24.17 1.89
N GLU A 194 2.99 -23.96 2.26
CA GLU A 194 3.42 -23.88 3.66
C GLU A 194 3.11 -22.51 4.29
N ALA A 195 3.33 -21.44 3.52
CA ALA A 195 3.07 -20.06 3.92
C ALA A 195 2.18 -19.35 2.89
N THR A 196 1.48 -18.31 3.34
CA THR A 196 0.64 -17.44 2.49
C THR A 196 0.65 -16.03 3.07
N VAL A 197 1.07 -15.04 2.28
CA VAL A 197 1.17 -13.63 2.67
C VAL A 197 0.21 -12.81 1.77
N PRO A 198 -0.95 -12.37 2.31
CA PRO A 198 -1.90 -11.54 1.58
C PRO A 198 -1.72 -10.05 1.90
N THR A 199 -1.38 -9.25 0.89
CA THR A 199 -1.40 -7.77 0.95
C THR A 199 -2.70 -7.27 0.30
N CYS A 200 -3.54 -6.53 1.03
CA CYS A 200 -4.81 -6.01 0.53
C CYS A 200 -4.90 -4.50 0.65
N GLU A 201 -5.36 -3.81 -0.40
CA GLU A 201 -5.57 -2.37 -0.41
C GLU A 201 -6.83 -2.00 -1.23
N ARG A 202 -7.34 -0.79 -1.04
CA ARG A 202 -8.47 -0.23 -1.81
C ARG A 202 -8.11 -0.20 -3.29
N THR A 203 -9.00 -0.74 -4.13
CA THR A 203 -8.77 -0.91 -5.57
C THR A 203 -8.40 0.40 -6.28
N GLU A 204 -8.96 1.53 -5.84
CA GLU A 204 -8.64 2.86 -6.36
C GLU A 204 -7.20 3.34 -6.07
N MET A 205 -6.62 2.95 -4.92
CA MET A 205 -5.23 3.30 -4.57
C MET A 205 -4.26 2.52 -5.45
N ILE A 206 -4.53 1.23 -5.65
CA ILE A 206 -3.74 0.34 -6.53
C ILE A 206 -3.77 0.86 -7.98
N ALA A 207 -4.89 1.41 -8.44
CA ALA A 207 -4.98 2.05 -9.76
C ALA A 207 -4.15 3.33 -9.89
N ALA A 208 -3.81 4.00 -8.78
CA ALA A 208 -2.98 5.20 -8.76
C ALA A 208 -1.49 4.92 -8.58
N THR A 209 -1.12 3.97 -7.70
CA THR A 209 0.28 3.73 -7.28
C THR A 209 0.78 2.30 -7.48
N GLY A 210 -0.09 1.36 -7.85
CA GLY A 210 0.20 -0.07 -7.77
C GLY A 210 0.22 -0.59 -6.33
N MET A 211 0.65 -1.84 -6.18
CA MET A 211 0.80 -2.54 -4.91
C MET A 211 2.06 -3.41 -4.94
N TYR A 212 2.79 -3.45 -3.83
CA TYR A 212 3.91 -4.37 -3.63
C TYR A 212 3.53 -5.47 -2.65
N GLY A 213 4.12 -6.65 -2.80
CA GLY A 213 4.13 -7.70 -1.79
C GLY A 213 5.32 -8.62 -2.00
N SER A 214 5.84 -9.19 -0.91
CA SER A 214 6.92 -10.18 -0.99
C SER A 214 6.74 -11.30 0.03
N ILE A 215 7.48 -12.38 -0.20
CA ILE A 215 7.57 -13.54 0.69
C ILE A 215 9.01 -14.06 0.69
N SER A 216 9.57 -14.28 1.88
CA SER A 216 10.84 -14.98 2.02
C SER A 216 10.61 -16.49 2.08
N VAL A 217 11.33 -17.23 1.24
CA VAL A 217 11.29 -18.68 1.12
C VAL A 217 12.70 -19.24 1.17
N LYS A 218 12.85 -20.55 1.39
CA LYS A 218 14.18 -21.16 1.43
C LYS A 218 14.86 -21.07 0.05
N GLY A 219 16.03 -20.44 0.02
CA GLY A 219 16.87 -20.31 -1.17
C GLY A 219 17.82 -21.50 -1.37
N LYS A 220 18.90 -21.26 -2.11
CA LYS A 220 19.92 -22.29 -2.40
C LYS A 220 20.94 -22.40 -1.26
N GLY A 221 21.10 -23.62 -0.74
CA GLY A 221 22.03 -23.89 0.36
C GLY A 221 21.50 -23.35 1.68
N ASP A 222 22.26 -22.46 2.31
CA ASP A 222 21.92 -21.79 3.57
C ASP A 222 21.31 -20.39 3.35
N LEU A 223 21.25 -19.92 2.09
CA LEU A 223 20.64 -18.64 1.73
C LEU A 223 19.11 -18.68 1.85
N GLN A 224 18.50 -17.54 2.20
CA GLN A 224 17.09 -17.29 1.96
C GLN A 224 16.89 -16.74 0.55
N ARG A 225 15.63 -16.67 0.13
CA ARG A 225 15.21 -16.07 -1.14
C ARG A 225 14.00 -15.19 -0.91
N GLU A 226 14.08 -13.91 -1.26
CA GLU A 226 12.88 -13.08 -1.36
C GLU A 226 12.30 -13.25 -2.76
N VAL A 227 11.02 -13.59 -2.83
CA VAL A 227 10.20 -13.45 -4.04
C VAL A 227 9.28 -12.26 -3.84
N SER A 228 9.41 -11.27 -4.71
CA SER A 228 8.67 -10.01 -4.65
C SER A 228 7.85 -9.79 -5.92
N ALA A 229 6.66 -9.22 -5.76
CA ALA A 229 5.72 -8.96 -6.83
C ALA A 229 5.18 -7.52 -6.74
N GLN A 230 5.35 -6.78 -7.83
CA GLN A 230 4.73 -5.48 -8.06
C GLN A 230 3.48 -5.67 -8.93
N MET A 231 2.31 -5.45 -8.34
CA MET A 231 1.03 -5.48 -9.04
C MET A 231 0.64 -4.09 -9.55
N LEU A 232 0.11 -4.04 -10.78
CA LEU A 232 -0.42 -2.87 -11.45
C LEU A 232 -1.69 -3.27 -12.21
N PHE A 233 -2.61 -2.32 -12.42
CA PHE A 233 -3.68 -2.53 -13.40
C PHE A 233 -3.22 -2.16 -14.81
N THR A 234 -3.56 -3.00 -15.78
CA THR A 234 -3.39 -2.73 -17.20
C THR A 234 -4.37 -1.63 -17.67
N ALA A 235 -4.20 -1.15 -18.90
CA ALA A 235 -5.15 -0.20 -19.50
C ALA A 235 -6.58 -0.75 -19.68
N SER A 236 -6.79 -2.07 -19.59
CA SER A 236 -8.12 -2.71 -19.55
C SER A 236 -8.71 -2.80 -18.13
N GLY A 237 -7.95 -2.44 -17.10
CA GLY A 237 -8.33 -2.61 -15.69
C GLY A 237 -8.07 -4.02 -15.14
N GLU A 238 -7.40 -4.89 -15.90
CA GLU A 238 -7.03 -6.23 -15.46
C GLU A 238 -5.74 -6.17 -14.62
N PRO A 239 -5.62 -6.90 -13.49
CA PRO A 239 -4.39 -6.93 -12.71
C PRO A 239 -3.29 -7.68 -13.46
N ALA A 240 -2.07 -7.14 -13.41
CA ALA A 240 -0.85 -7.76 -13.91
C ALA A 240 0.27 -7.59 -12.88
N VAL A 241 1.21 -8.53 -12.84
CA VAL A 241 2.36 -8.51 -11.92
C VAL A 241 3.67 -8.51 -12.68
N ALA A 242 4.63 -7.73 -12.18
CA ALA A 242 6.05 -7.95 -12.42
C ALA A 242 6.62 -8.64 -11.19
N VAL A 243 7.29 -9.78 -11.38
CA VAL A 243 7.85 -10.60 -10.28
C VAL A 243 9.37 -10.61 -10.39
N SER A 244 10.04 -10.57 -9.24
CA SER A 244 11.48 -10.71 -9.10
C SER A 244 11.80 -11.66 -7.94
N ALA A 245 12.87 -12.45 -8.11
CA ALA A 245 13.39 -13.31 -7.06
C ALA A 245 14.90 -13.08 -6.91
N TYR A 246 15.38 -13.00 -5.67
CA TYR A 246 16.82 -12.92 -5.38
C TYR A 246 17.17 -13.75 -4.13
N ASP A 247 18.31 -14.44 -4.21
CA ASP A 247 18.89 -15.16 -3.06
C ASP A 247 19.68 -14.16 -2.20
N TYR A 248 19.52 -14.21 -0.87
CA TYR A 248 20.23 -13.38 0.11
C TYR A 248 20.67 -14.21 1.32
N ASP A 249 21.82 -13.87 1.91
CA ASP A 249 22.25 -14.46 3.17
C ASP A 249 21.63 -13.68 4.33
N THR A 250 20.88 -14.31 5.21
CA THR A 250 20.28 -13.65 6.39
C THR A 250 21.31 -13.16 7.42
N SER A 251 22.56 -13.63 7.33
CA SER A 251 23.67 -13.15 8.16
C SER A 251 24.43 -11.98 7.53
N GLU A 252 24.24 -11.70 6.23
CA GLU A 252 24.73 -10.48 5.60
C GLU A 252 23.58 -9.46 5.53
N SER A 253 23.76 -8.27 6.10
CA SER A 253 22.74 -7.21 6.01
C SER A 253 22.49 -6.74 4.57
N GLY A 254 23.46 -6.93 3.67
CA GLY A 254 23.49 -6.29 2.34
C GLY A 254 23.74 -4.77 2.40
N ILE A 255 23.87 -4.19 3.60
CA ILE A 255 24.01 -2.75 3.84
C ILE A 255 25.49 -2.39 3.90
N THR A 256 25.88 -1.37 3.14
CA THR A 256 27.20 -0.73 3.27
C THR A 256 27.08 0.53 4.11
N TYR A 257 27.67 0.51 5.31
CA TYR A 257 27.68 1.66 6.22
C TYR A 257 28.72 2.72 5.82
N ALA A 258 28.60 3.94 6.35
CA ALA A 258 29.45 5.05 5.94
C ALA A 258 30.88 4.93 6.48
N ASN A 259 31.08 4.20 7.58
CA ASN A 259 32.36 4.01 8.24
C ASN A 259 32.45 2.70 9.05
N GLU A 260 33.64 2.42 9.59
CA GLU A 260 33.94 1.22 10.37
C GLU A 260 33.19 1.19 11.71
N ALA A 261 33.02 2.33 12.39
CA ALA A 261 32.31 2.39 13.67
C ALA A 261 30.82 2.07 13.54
N GLU A 262 30.16 2.56 12.47
CA GLU A 262 28.79 2.14 12.12
C GLU A 262 28.71 0.65 11.80
N SER A 263 29.73 0.10 11.14
CA SER A 263 29.78 -1.34 10.82
C SER A 263 29.90 -2.20 12.09
N GLU A 264 30.71 -1.78 13.06
CA GLU A 264 30.82 -2.41 14.37
C GLU A 264 29.54 -2.27 15.21
N ALA A 265 28.90 -1.10 15.19
CA ALA A 265 27.63 -0.86 15.87
C ALA A 265 26.52 -1.74 15.27
N ALA A 266 26.40 -1.82 13.94
CA ALA A 266 25.43 -2.70 13.28
C ALA A 266 25.65 -4.19 13.61
N ALA A 267 26.89 -4.66 13.63
CA ALA A 267 27.20 -6.02 14.04
C ALA A 267 26.75 -6.30 15.49
N ARG A 268 27.07 -5.38 16.43
CA ARG A 268 26.63 -5.47 17.83
C ARG A 268 25.12 -5.44 17.97
N LEU A 269 24.42 -4.56 17.25
CA LEU A 269 22.96 -4.52 17.26
C LEU A 269 22.36 -5.83 16.76
N SER A 270 22.95 -6.47 15.74
CA SER A 270 22.49 -7.79 15.30
C SER A 270 22.70 -8.87 16.38
N GLU A 271 23.85 -8.89 17.06
CA GLU A 271 24.10 -9.76 18.22
C GLU A 271 23.11 -9.50 19.37
N ASN A 272 22.68 -8.26 19.56
CA ASN A 272 21.68 -7.84 20.55
C ASN A 272 20.22 -8.07 20.12
N GLY A 273 19.98 -8.86 19.06
CA GLY A 273 18.66 -9.36 18.69
C GLY A 273 17.90 -8.52 17.66
N PHE A 274 18.55 -7.56 17.00
CA PHE A 274 17.98 -6.83 15.87
C PHE A 274 18.25 -7.53 14.53
N GLU A 275 17.33 -7.42 13.57
CA GLU A 275 17.47 -8.05 12.25
C GLU A 275 18.54 -7.32 11.41
N ALA A 276 19.56 -8.03 10.92
CA ALA A 276 20.71 -7.44 10.24
C ALA A 276 20.33 -6.56 9.03
N GLY A 277 19.40 -7.00 8.18
CA GLY A 277 18.92 -6.25 7.01
C GLY A 277 18.00 -5.06 7.33
N SER A 278 17.61 -4.89 8.60
CA SER A 278 16.76 -3.79 9.06
C SER A 278 17.54 -2.60 9.65
N LEU A 279 18.86 -2.72 9.81
CA LEU A 279 19.71 -1.76 10.52
C LEU A 279 20.11 -0.59 9.62
N TRP A 280 19.37 0.52 9.70
CA TRP A 280 19.62 1.71 8.88
C TRP A 280 19.84 2.95 9.76
N VAL A 281 20.88 3.73 9.46
CA VAL A 281 21.07 5.07 10.05
C VAL A 281 20.04 6.02 9.43
N VAL A 282 19.12 6.55 10.24
CA VAL A 282 18.06 7.49 9.82
C VAL A 282 18.44 8.96 9.98
N GLY A 283 19.56 9.24 10.67
CA GLY A 283 20.10 10.58 10.86
C GLY A 283 21.20 10.58 11.93
N TYR A 284 21.65 11.77 12.33
CA TYR A 284 22.69 11.95 13.33
C TYR A 284 22.33 13.08 14.31
N ASP A 285 22.63 12.89 15.59
CA ASP A 285 22.68 13.96 16.60
C ASP A 285 24.12 14.45 16.76
N GLY A 286 24.49 15.46 15.97
CA GLY A 286 25.89 15.83 15.80
C GLY A 286 26.65 14.74 15.04
N ASP A 287 27.61 14.10 15.70
CA ASP A 287 28.36 12.96 15.16
C ASP A 287 27.80 11.59 15.61
N VAL A 288 26.76 11.56 16.45
CA VAL A 288 26.19 10.30 16.98
C VAL A 288 25.12 9.76 16.02
N PRO A 289 25.24 8.53 15.49
CA PRO A 289 24.25 7.96 14.59
C PRO A 289 22.95 7.61 15.33
N ILE A 290 21.84 7.78 14.64
CA ILE A 290 20.51 7.36 15.10
C ILE A 290 20.02 6.29 14.14
N TRP A 291 19.71 5.11 14.68
CA TRP A 291 19.38 3.92 13.92
C TRP A 291 17.89 3.62 13.98
N THR A 292 17.38 3.01 12.92
CA THR A 292 16.16 2.20 12.98
C THR A 292 16.49 0.72 12.75
N ALA A 293 15.67 -0.15 13.33
CA ALA A 293 15.83 -1.60 13.29
C ALA A 293 14.48 -2.30 13.55
N VAL A 294 14.38 -3.57 13.20
CA VAL A 294 13.32 -4.50 13.62
C VAL A 294 13.89 -5.46 14.67
N GLN A 295 13.16 -5.68 15.77
CA GLN A 295 13.51 -6.72 16.73
C GLN A 295 13.17 -8.11 16.19
N THR A 296 14.14 -9.04 16.22
CA THR A 296 13.96 -10.41 15.72
C THR A 296 12.80 -11.15 16.42
N GLU A 297 12.74 -11.10 17.76
CA GLU A 297 11.73 -11.86 18.53
C GLU A 297 10.32 -11.28 18.44
N SER A 298 10.20 -9.94 18.52
CA SER A 298 8.91 -9.25 18.67
C SER A 298 8.37 -8.64 17.38
N GLN A 299 9.21 -8.54 16.33
CA GLN A 299 8.92 -7.86 15.07
C GLN A 299 8.52 -6.37 15.24
N ASN A 300 8.84 -5.78 16.39
CA ASN A 300 8.64 -4.35 16.65
C ASN A 300 9.65 -3.51 15.87
N GLN A 301 9.20 -2.39 15.30
CA GLN A 301 10.09 -1.35 14.77
C GLN A 301 10.69 -0.56 15.93
N CYS A 302 11.97 -0.24 15.85
CA CYS A 302 12.73 0.45 16.89
C CYS A 302 13.48 1.67 16.37
N LEU A 303 13.72 2.61 17.27
CA LEU A 303 14.61 3.77 17.13
C LEU A 303 15.67 3.65 18.22
N ILE A 304 16.95 3.65 17.85
CA ILE A 304 18.09 3.42 18.75
C ILE A 304 19.06 4.59 18.64
N TYR A 305 19.53 5.11 19.77
CA TYR A 305 20.56 6.15 19.82
C TYR A 305 21.95 5.54 19.95
N ASP A 306 22.89 5.99 19.10
CA ASP A 306 24.28 5.51 18.99
C ASP A 306 24.42 4.03 18.56
N GLY A 307 23.93 3.08 19.35
CA GLY A 307 24.06 1.65 19.09
C GLY A 307 25.48 1.08 19.30
N SER A 308 26.46 1.93 19.66
CA SER A 308 27.83 1.49 19.92
C SER A 308 28.00 0.64 21.19
N THR A 309 27.00 0.62 22.09
CA THR A 309 26.99 -0.12 23.36
C THR A 309 25.72 -0.95 23.54
N ASP A 310 25.76 -1.97 24.41
CA ASP A 310 24.60 -2.81 24.73
C ASP A 310 23.54 -2.10 25.58
N GLU A 311 23.89 -0.92 26.11
CA GLU A 311 23.07 -0.07 26.99
C GLU A 311 22.49 1.13 26.22
N ALA A 312 22.64 1.14 24.89
CA ALA A 312 22.14 2.17 23.98
C ALA A 312 20.62 2.43 24.19
N PRO A 313 20.20 3.71 24.37
CA PRO A 313 18.79 4.05 24.51
C PRO A 313 17.98 3.58 23.30
N VAL A 314 16.90 2.83 23.55
CA VAL A 314 16.01 2.30 22.50
C VAL A 314 14.55 2.54 22.84
N ALA A 315 13.75 2.88 21.82
CA ALA A 315 12.30 2.90 21.89
C ALA A 315 11.73 2.08 20.74
N CYS A 316 10.76 1.21 21.02
CA CYS A 316 10.16 0.31 20.04
C CYS A 316 8.64 0.34 20.09
N ALA A 317 8.00 0.10 18.94
CA ALA A 317 6.56 0.00 18.81
C ALA A 317 6.15 -1.08 17.80
N ASP A 318 4.95 -1.62 17.99
CA ASP A 318 4.33 -2.58 17.09
C ASP A 318 3.92 -1.90 15.76
N PRO A 319 4.34 -2.42 14.58
CA PRO A 319 4.02 -1.81 13.29
C PRO A 319 2.53 -1.72 12.98
N GLN A 320 1.70 -2.67 13.46
CA GLN A 320 0.24 -2.62 13.27
C GLN A 320 -0.33 -1.41 14.03
N THR A 321 0.00 -1.29 15.32
CA THR A 321 -0.41 -0.18 16.19
C THR A 321 0.05 1.17 15.64
N MET A 322 1.29 1.27 15.13
CA MET A 322 1.81 2.49 14.49
C MET A 322 0.99 2.90 13.26
N GLN A 323 0.59 1.93 12.43
CA GLN A 323 -0.24 2.17 11.25
C GLN A 323 -1.67 2.58 11.63
N GLU A 324 -2.32 1.85 12.54
CA GLU A 324 -3.69 2.13 12.98
C GLU A 324 -3.83 3.51 13.64
N GLN A 325 -2.86 3.91 14.45
CA GLN A 325 -2.89 5.19 15.18
C GLN A 325 -2.27 6.35 14.39
N ALA A 326 -1.63 6.06 13.24
CA ALA A 326 -0.77 6.99 12.52
C ALA A 326 0.21 7.73 13.45
N SER A 327 0.94 6.94 14.25
CA SER A 327 1.99 7.39 15.19
C SER A 327 3.41 7.09 14.67
N GLY A 328 4.39 7.82 15.20
CA GLY A 328 5.82 7.63 14.92
C GLY A 328 6.54 6.95 16.08
N LEU A 329 7.83 6.69 15.91
CA LEU A 329 8.70 6.26 17.02
C LEU A 329 9.23 7.49 17.77
N VAL A 330 9.22 7.43 19.10
CA VAL A 330 9.68 8.51 19.97
C VAL A 330 10.67 7.96 20.98
N LEU A 331 11.88 8.53 21.00
CA LEU A 331 12.94 8.22 21.96
C LEU A 331 13.39 9.52 22.65
N ASN A 332 13.41 9.52 23.98
CA ASN A 332 13.99 10.61 24.76
C ASN A 332 15.34 10.15 25.31
N VAL A 333 16.41 10.83 24.92
CA VAL A 333 17.77 10.59 25.39
C VAL A 333 18.09 11.65 26.44
N VAL A 334 18.57 11.22 27.61
CA VAL A 334 18.99 12.12 28.69
C VAL A 334 20.51 12.14 28.73
N ASP A 335 21.09 13.33 28.56
CA ASP A 335 22.51 13.56 28.77
C ASP A 335 22.83 13.40 30.27
N THR A 336 23.73 12.47 30.60
CA THR A 336 24.09 12.17 32.00
C THR A 336 25.01 13.19 32.65
N GLU A 337 25.68 14.05 31.88
CA GLU A 337 26.56 15.12 32.38
C GLU A 337 25.79 16.43 32.58
N THR A 338 24.94 16.82 31.62
CA THR A 338 24.18 18.08 31.67
C THR A 338 22.79 17.92 32.29
N GLY A 339 22.18 16.73 32.19
CA GLY A 339 20.77 16.51 32.51
C GLY A 339 19.80 16.97 31.41
N GLY A 340 20.32 17.50 30.29
CA GLY A 340 19.52 17.92 29.15
C GLY A 340 18.81 16.73 28.47
N VAL A 341 17.66 17.01 27.85
CA VAL A 341 16.87 15.99 27.15
C VAL A 341 16.85 16.28 25.66
N THR A 342 17.28 15.30 24.88
CA THR A 342 17.11 15.26 23.42
C THR A 342 15.92 14.36 23.08
N HIS A 343 14.90 14.94 22.49
CA HIS A 343 13.72 14.27 21.98
C HIS A 343 13.90 13.93 20.50
N LEU A 344 13.84 12.64 20.18
CA LEU A 344 13.98 12.07 18.84
C LEU A 344 12.63 11.52 18.39
N GLU A 345 12.11 12.02 17.28
CA GLU A 345 10.83 11.56 16.71
C GLU A 345 11.02 11.15 15.24
N LEU A 346 10.73 9.88 14.91
CA LEU A 346 10.74 9.36 13.55
C LEU A 346 9.30 9.13 13.08
N MET A 347 8.81 10.01 12.21
CA MET A 347 7.49 9.92 11.60
C MET A 347 7.56 9.16 10.27
N SER A 348 6.75 8.10 10.13
CA SER A 348 6.77 7.20 8.95
C SER A 348 5.40 6.98 8.30
N ASN A 349 4.32 7.52 8.86
CA ASN A 349 2.93 7.17 8.50
C ASN A 349 2.22 8.14 7.53
N ARG A 350 2.81 9.31 7.21
CA ARG A 350 2.19 10.35 6.36
C ARG A 350 3.21 11.02 5.44
N GLY A 351 3.49 10.37 4.30
CA GLY A 351 4.42 10.89 3.29
C GLY A 351 5.87 10.45 3.53
N PRO A 352 6.87 11.15 2.96
CA PRO A 352 8.28 10.79 3.15
C PRO A 352 8.65 10.92 4.63
N GLY A 353 9.19 9.85 5.20
CA GLY A 353 9.55 9.83 6.61
C GLY A 353 10.71 10.77 6.93
N TYR A 354 10.67 11.37 8.11
CA TYR A 354 11.71 12.29 8.58
C TYR A 354 11.96 12.12 10.09
N LEU A 355 13.22 12.27 10.47
CA LEU A 355 13.68 12.34 11.85
C LEU A 355 13.65 13.80 12.33
N THR A 356 12.99 14.05 13.45
CA THR A 356 13.01 15.35 14.16
C THR A 356 13.82 15.21 15.43
N ILE A 357 14.73 16.15 15.67
CA ILE A 357 15.57 16.22 16.86
C ILE A 357 15.28 17.55 17.56
N THR A 358 14.70 17.49 18.76
CA THR A 358 14.42 18.66 19.60
C THR A 358 15.23 18.56 20.89
N ARG A 359 16.00 19.60 21.23
CA ARG A 359 16.77 19.65 22.48
C ARG A 359 16.14 20.64 23.44
N GLU A 360 15.80 20.20 24.64
CA GLU A 360 15.34 21.09 25.71
C GLU A 360 16.56 21.79 26.33
N GLY A 361 16.67 23.11 26.13
CA GLY A 361 17.83 23.88 26.57
C GLY A 361 17.76 24.27 28.05
N ASP A 362 18.91 24.22 28.73
CA ASP A 362 19.05 24.64 30.13
C ASP A 362 18.55 26.08 30.37
N ALA A 363 17.49 26.21 31.15
CA ALA A 363 16.93 27.50 31.59
C ALA A 363 17.79 28.19 32.69
N SER A 364 19.11 28.05 32.61
CA SER A 364 20.09 28.54 33.60
C SER A 364 20.92 29.74 33.11
N GLY A 365 20.56 30.33 31.96
CA GLY A 365 21.29 31.43 31.31
C GLY A 365 20.77 32.85 31.55
N ALA A 366 19.84 33.06 32.49
CA ALA A 366 19.15 34.33 32.69
C ALA A 366 19.41 34.98 34.06
N VAL A 367 20.69 35.27 34.36
CA VAL A 367 21.06 36.27 35.37
C VAL A 367 21.86 37.36 34.66
N GLY A 368 21.19 38.47 34.36
CA GLY A 368 21.84 39.70 33.90
C GLY A 368 22.26 40.58 35.09
N ASP A 369 23.45 41.15 35.00
CA ASP A 369 23.94 42.27 35.84
C ASP A 369 23.15 43.58 35.58
#